data_AF-A0A523YAY2-F1
#
_entry.id   AF-A0A523YAY2-F1
#
_cell.length_a   1.000
_cell.length_b   1.000
_cell.length_c   1.000
_cell.angle_alpha   90.00
_cell.angle_beta   90.00
_cell.angle_gamma   90.00
#
_symmetry.space_group_name_H-M   'P 1'
#
loop_
_entity.id
_entity.type
_entity.pdbx_description
1 polymer ?
#
loop_
_entity_poly.entity_id
_entity_poly.type
_entity_poly.pdbx_seq_one_letter_code
_entity_poly.pdbx_strand_id
1 'polypeptide(L)' 'MVKWSGPAKKHLKQIYDYIAQDSKYYAKNVVRNIVDKSETLKAFPEMGRVVPEIDAPNVREIFIRF' A
#
# COMPACT_ATOMS: atom_id res chain seq x y z
N MET A 1 -5.48 -9.80 9.87
CA MET A 1 -5.40 -8.38 9.45
C MET A 1 -3.94 -8.07 9.25
N VAL A 2 -3.61 -7.38 8.17
CA VAL A 2 -2.22 -7.01 7.90
C VAL A 2 -1.74 -6.02 8.95
N LYS A 3 -0.51 -6.19 9.43
CA LYS A 3 0.10 -5.27 10.39
C LYS A 3 0.92 -4.23 9.63
N TRP A 4 0.53 -2.98 9.82
CA TRP A 4 1.22 -1.83 9.24
C TRP A 4 2.20 -1.22 10.25
N SER A 5 3.43 -0.93 9.80
CA SER A 5 4.39 -0.18 10.61
C SER A 5 3.89 1.25 10.86
N GLY A 6 4.39 1.88 11.92
CA GLY A 6 4.11 3.30 12.21
C GLY A 6 4.41 4.23 11.02
N PRO A 7 5.61 4.13 10.40
CA PRO A 7 5.94 4.89 9.19
C PRO A 7 4.97 4.65 8.04
N ALA A 8 4.56 3.40 7.78
CA ALA A 8 3.66 3.10 6.68
C ALA A 8 2.27 3.74 6.86
N LYS A 9 1.74 3.77 8.10
CA LYS A 9 0.49 4.50 8.40
C LYS A 9 0.64 6.01 8.16
N LYS A 10 1.78 6.59 8.52
CA LYS A 10 2.09 8.02 8.26
C LYS A 10 2.15 8.30 6.76
N HIS A 11 2.77 7.42 5.98
CA HIS A 11 2.85 7.55 4.52
C HIS A 11 1.45 7.50 3.88
N LEU A 12 0.56 6.60 4.30
CA LEU A 12 -0.83 6.57 3.83
C LEU A 12 -1.54 7.91 4.09
N LYS A 13 -1.34 8.50 5.26
CA LYS A 13 -1.88 9.83 5.59
C LYS A 13 -1.30 10.92 4.69
N GLN A 14 0.01 10.90 4.43
CA GLN A 14 0.65 11.89 3.56
C GLN A 14 0.17 11.80 2.11
N ILE A 15 -0.01 10.58 1.57
CA ILE A 15 -0.61 10.35 0.25
C ILE A 15 -2.03 10.94 0.21
N TYR A 16 -2.83 10.68 1.25
CA TYR A 16 -4.16 11.27 1.37
C TYR A 16 -4.10 12.79 1.38
N ASP A 17 -3.32 13.37 2.29
CA ASP A 17 -3.24 14.81 2.51
C ASP A 17 -2.79 15.54 1.24
N TYR A 18 -1.90 14.93 0.45
CA TYR A 18 -1.44 15.46 -0.83
C TYR A 18 -2.56 15.51 -1.86
N ILE A 19 -3.19 14.37 -2.16
CA ILE A 19 -4.25 14.27 -3.19
C ILE A 19 -5.51 15.05 -2.76
N ALA A 20 -5.77 15.14 -1.45
CA ALA A 20 -6.93 15.83 -0.91
C ALA A 20 -6.91 17.34 -1.15
N GLN A 21 -5.76 17.92 -1.52
CA GLN A 21 -5.63 19.31 -1.95
C GLN A 21 -6.47 19.56 -3.22
N ASP A 22 -6.52 18.58 -4.13
CA ASP A 22 -7.31 18.64 -5.36
C ASP A 22 -8.68 17.97 -5.19
N SER A 23 -8.71 16.77 -4.59
CA SER A 23 -9.95 16.02 -4.37
C SER A 23 -9.88 15.05 -3.21
N LYS A 24 -10.65 15.36 -2.17
CA LYS A 24 -10.86 14.46 -1.02
C LYS A 24 -11.47 13.12 -1.42
N TYR A 25 -12.31 13.09 -2.46
CA TYR A 25 -12.93 11.86 -2.93
C TYR A 25 -11.87 10.92 -3.53
N TYR A 26 -11.03 11.42 -4.43
CA TYR A 26 -9.94 10.62 -5.02
C TYR A 26 -8.90 10.22 -3.97
N ALA A 27 -8.57 11.11 -3.04
CA ALA A 27 -7.67 10.79 -1.93
C ALA A 27 -8.17 9.59 -1.10
N LYS A 28 -9.47 9.54 -0.78
CA LYS A 28 -10.08 8.39 -0.09
C LYS A 28 -9.98 7.11 -0.92
N ASN A 29 -10.28 7.19 -2.22
CA ASN A 29 -10.25 6.02 -3.09
C ASN A 29 -8.83 5.46 -3.25
N VAL A 30 -7.83 6.32 -3.40
CA VAL A 30 -6.41 5.90 -3.49
C VAL A 30 -5.97 5.17 -2.24
N VAL A 31 -6.18 5.76 -1.06
CA VAL A 31 -5.80 5.11 0.22
C VAL A 31 -6.58 3.81 0.44
N ARG A 32 -7.88 3.79 0.13
CA ARG A 32 -8.69 2.59 0.22
C ARG A 32 -8.14 1.47 -0.67
N ASN A 33 -7.81 1.77 -1.93
CA ASN A 33 -7.24 0.78 -2.86
C ASN A 33 -5.93 0.19 -2.32
N ILE A 34 -5.07 1.00 -1.71
CA ILE A 34 -3.83 0.51 -1.07
C ILE A 34 -4.14 -0.43 0.10
N VAL A 35 -5.06 -0.05 0.98
CA VAL A 35 -5.44 -0.86 2.14
C VAL A 35 -6.09 -2.18 1.69
N ASP A 36 -7.07 -2.12 0.78
CA ASP A 36 -7.79 -3.28 0.29
C ASP A 36 -6.85 -4.26 -0.42
N LYS A 37 -5.92 -3.75 -1.23
CA LYS A 37 -4.90 -4.58 -1.87
C LYS A 37 -4.00 -5.26 -0.84
N SER A 38 -3.61 -4.56 0.24
CA SER A 38 -2.80 -5.17 1.29
C SER A 38 -3.53 -6.31 2.00
N GLU A 39 -4.84 -6.20 2.25
CA GLU A 39 -5.58 -7.24 2.98
C GLU A 39 -5.66 -8.57 2.21
N THR A 40 -5.48 -8.56 0.88
CA THR A 40 -5.35 -9.79 0.08
C THR A 40 -4.14 -10.64 0.47
N LEU A 41 -3.10 -10.04 1.07
CA LEU A 41 -1.92 -10.74 1.61
C LEU A 41 -2.27 -11.73 2.72
N LYS A 42 -3.44 -11.58 3.37
CA LYS A 42 -3.91 -12.56 4.35
C LYS A 42 -4.11 -13.94 3.73
N ALA A 43 -4.56 -13.99 2.48
CA ALA A 43 -4.77 -15.24 1.74
C ALA A 43 -3.57 -15.59 0.84
N PHE A 44 -2.89 -14.58 0.29
CA PHE A 44 -1.80 -14.77 -0.67
C PHE A 44 -0.56 -13.96 -0.25
N PRO A 45 0.16 -14.37 0.83
CA PRO A 45 1.27 -13.60 1.37
C PRO A 45 2.44 -13.42 0.38
N GLU A 46 2.56 -14.29 -0.62
CA GLU A 46 3.63 -14.29 -1.61
C GLU A 46 3.24 -13.70 -2.98
N MET A 47 2.05 -13.11 -3.12
CA MET A 47 1.59 -12.61 -4.42
C MET A 47 2.40 -11.43 -4.98
N GLY A 48 3.20 -10.78 -4.13
CA GLY A 48 4.10 -9.71 -4.54
C GLY A 48 5.36 -10.23 -5.21
N ARG A 49 5.93 -9.43 -6.10
CA ARG A 49 7.22 -9.71 -6.73
C ARG A 49 8.32 -9.51 -5.70
N VAL A 50 9.34 -10.36 -5.68
CA VAL A 50 10.56 -10.12 -4.88
C VAL A 50 11.25 -8.86 -5.39
N VAL A 51 11.60 -7.96 -4.48
CA VAL A 51 12.27 -6.69 -4.83
C VAL A 51 13.66 -6.99 -5.40
N PRO A 52 13.93 -6.73 -6.70
CA PRO A 52 15.18 -7.12 -7.34
C PRO A 52 16.43 -6.53 -6.70
N GLU A 53 16.33 -5.31 -6.17
CA GLU A 53 17.44 -4.58 -5.56
C GLU A 53 17.83 -5.12 -4.18
N ILE A 54 16.92 -5.85 -3.52
CA ILE A 54 17.12 -6.40 -2.17
C ILE A 54 17.37 -7.91 -2.23
N ASP A 55 16.77 -8.60 -3.22
CA ASP A 55 16.87 -10.05 -3.45
C ASP A 55 16.56 -10.91 -2.21
N ALA A 56 15.65 -10.43 -1.37
CA ALA A 56 15.21 -11.13 -0.17
C ALA A 56 13.77 -11.65 -0.36
N PRO A 57 13.50 -12.97 -0.29
CA PRO A 57 12.17 -13.53 -0.57
C PRO A 57 11.03 -13.02 0.33
N ASN A 58 11.35 -12.47 1.49
CA ASN A 58 10.42 -11.87 2.44
C ASN A 58 10.19 -10.36 2.21
N VAL A 59 10.92 -9.74 1.29
CA VAL A 59 10.75 -8.34 0.89
C VAL A 59 10.15 -8.31 -0.51
N ARG A 60 8.89 -7.89 -0.58
CA ARG A 60 8.09 -7.97 -1.81
C ARG A 60 7.40 -6.66 -2.11
N GLU A 61 7.22 -6.39 -3.39
CA GLU A 61 6.48 -5.25 -3.92
C GLU A 61 5.15 -5.68 -4.54
N ILE A 62 4.12 -4.87 -4.35
CA ILE A 62 2.82 -5.00 -5.02
C ILE A 62 2.54 -3.69 -5.73
N PHE A 63 2.36 -3.77 -7.04
CA PHE A 63 1.98 -2.63 -7.85
C PHE A 63 0.50 -2.31 -7.67
N ILE A 64 0.19 -1.03 -7.52
CA ILE A 64 -1.17 -0.51 -7.44
C ILE A 64 -1.40 0.38 -8.65
N ARG A 65 -2.54 0.18 -9.30
CA ARG A 65 -2.97 0.98 -10.44
C ARG A 65 -4.01 2.00 -9.97
N PHE A 66 -3.85 3.23 -10.43
CA PHE A 66 -4.72 4.37 -10.16
C PHE A 66 -5.28 4.92 -11.47
#